data_AF-A0A968MXW2-F1
#
_entry.id   AF-A0A968MXW2-F1
#
_cell.length_a   1.000
_cell.length_b   1.000
_cell.length_c   1.000
_cell.angle_alpha   90.00
_cell.angle_beta   90.00
_cell.angle_gamma   90.00
#
_symmetry.space_group_name_H-M   'P 1'
#
loop_
_entity.id
_entity.type
_entity.pdbx_description
1 polymer ?
#
loop_
_entity_poly.entity_id
_entity_poly.type
_entity_poly.pdbx_seq_one_letter_code
_entity_poly.pdbx_strand_id
1 'polypeptide(L)'
;EAFSLKYIEIGNEASGQVYADNYKLFYKAIKAKYPNLHIISNFDKVDGGTVEITDHHKYGSPESFFKMFRSTIHTTAQAPVFTWANMVLRPTWAMEI
;
A
#
# COMPACT_ATOMS: atom_id res chain seq x y z
N GLU A 1 -6.01 29.03 -5.36
CA GLU A 1 -5.62 28.17 -6.49
C GLU A 1 -5.81 26.71 -6.09
N ALA A 2 -5.94 25.77 -7.04
CA ALA A 2 -6.09 24.34 -6.74
C ALA A 2 -4.73 23.62 -6.71
N PHE A 3 -4.56 22.63 -5.84
CA PHE A 3 -3.34 21.84 -5.76
C PHE A 3 -3.24 20.81 -6.89
N SER A 4 -2.02 20.59 -7.39
CA SER A 4 -1.75 19.54 -8.38
C SER A 4 -1.68 18.17 -7.72
N LEU A 5 -2.81 17.46 -7.69
CA LEU A 5 -2.89 16.10 -7.16
C LEU A 5 -2.56 15.08 -8.27
N LYS A 6 -1.63 14.16 -7.99
CA LYS A 6 -1.20 13.10 -8.92
C LYS A 6 -1.54 11.68 -8.44
N TYR A 7 -1.64 11.51 -7.12
CA TYR A 7 -1.83 10.22 -6.47
C TYR A 7 -2.99 10.31 -5.49
N ILE A 8 -3.73 9.21 -5.35
CA ILE A 8 -4.75 9.04 -4.31
C ILE A 8 -4.69 7.60 -3.80
N GLU A 9 -4.75 7.44 -2.49
CA GLU A 9 -4.89 6.13 -1.86
C GLU A 9 -6.36 5.86 -1.51
N ILE A 10 -6.80 4.61 -1.69
CA ILE A 10 -8.12 4.16 -1.24
C ILE A 10 -7.94 3.33 0.02
N GLY A 11 -8.40 3.87 1.15
CA GLY A 11 -8.33 3.19 2.44
C GLY A 11 -7.05 3.50 3.21
N ASN A 12 -6.81 2.70 4.25
CA ASN A 12 -5.60 2.64 5.05
C ASN A 12 -5.65 1.36 5.88
N GLU A 13 -4.64 0.49 5.76
CA GLU A 13 -4.50 -0.77 6.51
C GLU A 13 -5.76 -1.66 6.56
N ALA A 14 -6.70 -1.46 5.63
CA ALA A 14 -7.88 -2.29 5.46
C ALA A 14 -7.53 -3.59 4.72
N SER A 15 -8.30 -4.65 4.93
CA SER A 15 -8.06 -5.93 4.28
C SER A 15 -9.34 -6.73 4.09
N GLY A 16 -9.22 -7.86 3.38
CA GLY A 16 -10.31 -8.80 3.16
C GLY A 16 -11.25 -8.42 2.01
N GLN A 17 -12.26 -9.26 1.80
CA GLN A 17 -13.14 -9.18 0.63
C GLN A 17 -13.89 -7.85 0.55
N VAL A 18 -14.34 -7.32 1.70
CA VAL A 18 -15.06 -6.05 1.77
C VAL A 18 -14.22 -4.90 1.23
N TYR A 19 -12.92 -4.86 1.57
CA TYR A 19 -12.01 -3.89 0.98
C TYR A 19 -11.85 -4.10 -0.52
N ALA A 20 -11.59 -5.34 -0.95
CA ALA A 20 -11.35 -5.66 -2.36
C ALA A 20 -12.55 -5.28 -3.24
N ASP A 21 -13.78 -5.51 -2.79
CA ASP A 21 -15.00 -5.18 -3.53
C ASP A 21 -15.21 -3.66 -3.60
N ASN A 22 -15.05 -2.97 -2.47
CA ASN A 22 -15.17 -1.52 -2.42
C ASN A 22 -14.08 -0.83 -3.26
N TYR A 23 -12.84 -1.30 -3.17
CA TYR A 23 -11.71 -0.76 -3.94
C TYR A 23 -12.02 -0.75 -5.43
N LYS A 24 -12.59 -1.83 -5.99
CA LYS A 24 -12.96 -1.89 -7.42
C LYS A 24 -14.00 -0.83 -7.80
N LEU A 25 -14.99 -0.61 -6.93
CA LEU A 25 -16.03 0.41 -7.15
C LEU A 25 -15.43 1.82 -7.14
N PHE A 26 -14.60 2.13 -6.15
CA PHE A 26 -13.92 3.42 -6.05
C PHE A 26 -12.94 3.64 -7.19
N TYR A 27 -12.11 2.65 -7.52
CA TYR A 27 -11.14 2.72 -8.61
C TYR A 27 -11.84 3.08 -9.92
N LYS A 28 -12.93 2.37 -10.27
CA LYS A 28 -13.71 2.64 -11.47
C LYS A 28 -14.31 4.05 -11.46
N ALA A 29 -14.90 4.48 -10.36
CA ALA A 29 -15.53 5.80 -10.25
C ALA A 29 -14.52 6.95 -10.33
N ILE A 30 -13.34 6.79 -9.70
CA ILE A 30 -12.27 7.79 -9.71
C ILE A 30 -11.67 7.88 -11.10
N LYS A 31 -11.28 6.76 -11.73
CA LYS A 31 -10.71 6.76 -13.08
C LYS A 31 -11.65 7.32 -14.14
N ALA A 32 -12.97 7.14 -13.99
CA ALA A 32 -13.95 7.72 -14.90
C ALA A 32 -13.94 9.26 -14.89
N LYS A 33 -13.62 9.89 -13.75
CA LYS A 33 -13.56 11.36 -13.61
C LYS A 33 -12.15 11.92 -13.74
N TYR A 34 -11.15 11.16 -13.29
CA TYR A 34 -9.76 11.57 -13.16
C TYR A 34 -8.83 10.47 -13.71
N PRO A 35 -8.82 10.27 -15.05
CA PRO A 35 -8.06 9.17 -15.66
C PRO A 35 -6.55 9.24 -15.39
N ASN A 36 -6.03 10.45 -15.19
CA ASN A 36 -4.61 10.73 -14.97
C ASN A 36 -4.16 10.56 -13.50
N LEU A 37 -5.08 10.37 -12.54
CA LEU A 37 -4.69 10.08 -11.16
C LEU A 37 -4.19 8.64 -11.05
N HIS A 38 -3.05 8.46 -10.40
CA HIS A 38 -2.57 7.15 -9.99
C HIS A 38 -3.24 6.74 -8.69
N ILE A 39 -3.78 5.52 -8.67
CA ILE A 39 -4.50 5.00 -7.51
C ILE A 39 -3.64 3.99 -6.76
N ILE A 40 -3.49 4.21 -5.45
CA ILE A 40 -2.77 3.34 -4.53
C ILE A 40 -3.78 2.48 -3.78
N SER A 41 -3.57 1.17 -3.79
CA SER A 41 -4.28 0.21 -2.93
C SER A 41 -3.48 -0.01 -1.65
N ASN A 42 -4.11 -0.08 -0.49
CA ASN A 42 -3.41 -0.45 0.74
C ASN A 42 -3.34 -1.99 0.93
N PHE A 43 -3.90 -2.78 0.00
CA PHE A 43 -4.02 -4.24 0.10
C PHE A 43 -3.74 -4.93 -1.24
N ASP A 44 -2.91 -5.98 -1.22
CA ASP A 44 -2.46 -6.66 -2.45
C ASP A 44 -3.52 -7.57 -3.08
N LYS A 45 -4.47 -8.08 -2.29
CA LYS A 45 -5.39 -9.14 -2.73
C LYS A 45 -6.72 -8.56 -3.19
N VAL A 46 -6.66 -7.83 -4.30
CA VAL A 46 -7.84 -7.32 -4.99
C VAL A 46 -8.13 -8.21 -6.22
N ASP A 47 -8.74 -9.37 -5.99
CA ASP A 47 -8.96 -10.36 -7.05
C ASP A 47 -9.83 -9.81 -8.19
N GLY A 48 -9.32 -9.87 -9.43
CA GLY A 48 -10.02 -9.37 -10.62
C GLY A 48 -10.12 -7.85 -10.73
N GLY A 49 -9.44 -7.09 -9.85
CA GLY A 49 -9.31 -5.63 -9.94
C GLY A 49 -7.95 -5.18 -10.49
N THR A 50 -7.87 -3.96 -10.99
CA THR A 50 -6.60 -3.33 -11.38
C THR A 50 -5.98 -2.62 -10.17
N VAL A 51 -4.74 -2.99 -9.84
CA VAL A 51 -3.93 -2.28 -8.84
C VAL A 51 -2.73 -1.66 -9.56
N GLU A 52 -2.64 -0.33 -9.54
CA GLU A 52 -1.52 0.40 -10.17
C GLU A 52 -0.31 0.45 -9.25
N ILE A 53 -0.55 0.64 -7.95
CA ILE A 53 0.47 0.74 -6.89
C ILE A 53 -0.12 0.10 -5.63
N THR A 54 0.67 -0.66 -4.87
CA THR A 54 0.26 -1.12 -3.53
C THR A 54 1.07 -0.41 -2.45
N ASP A 55 0.44 0.01 -1.37
CA ASP A 55 1.10 0.50 -0.15
C ASP A 55 1.35 -0.63 0.84
N HIS A 56 2.62 -0.83 1.21
CA HIS A 56 3.06 -1.79 2.21
C HIS A 56 3.52 -1.08 3.48
N HIS A 57 2.93 -1.48 4.60
CA HIS A 57 3.32 -1.02 5.93
C HIS A 57 4.12 -2.09 6.68
N LYS A 58 5.24 -1.68 7.30
CA LYS A 58 6.08 -2.57 8.11
C LYS A 58 6.45 -1.97 9.45
N TYR A 59 5.95 -2.65 10.48
CA TYR A 59 6.32 -2.44 11.87
C TYR A 59 6.98 -3.71 12.40
N GLY A 60 8.24 -3.64 12.82
CA GLY A 60 8.95 -4.83 13.29
C GLY A 60 10.44 -4.63 13.45
N SER A 61 11.16 -5.75 13.53
CA SER A 61 12.62 -5.75 13.67
C SER A 61 13.32 -5.28 12.38
N PRO A 62 14.58 -4.82 12.46
CA PRO A 62 15.38 -4.49 11.28
C PRO A 62 15.41 -5.64 10.26
N GLU A 63 15.57 -6.88 10.73
CA GLU A 63 15.63 -8.08 9.86
C GLU A 63 14.32 -8.25 9.08
N SER A 64 13.18 -8.03 9.74
CA SER A 64 11.86 -8.13 9.12
C SER A 64 11.66 -7.06 8.03
N PHE A 65 12.22 -5.86 8.22
CA PHE A 65 12.19 -4.78 7.24
C PHE A 65 13.04 -5.12 6.01
N PHE A 66 14.28 -5.59 6.22
CA PHE A 66 15.14 -6.02 5.11
C PHE A 66 14.60 -7.24 4.37
N LYS A 67 13.91 -8.15 5.08
CA LYS A 67 13.24 -9.29 4.45
C LYS A 67 12.11 -8.83 3.54
N MET A 68 11.27 -7.89 4.00
CA MET A 68 10.23 -7.28 3.16
C MET A 68 10.85 -6.62 1.94
N PHE A 69 11.82 -5.72 2.12
CA PHE A 69 12.48 -5.01 1.02
C PHE A 69 13.02 -5.97 -0.04
N ARG A 70 13.75 -7.02 0.38
CA ARG A 70 14.25 -8.05 -0.55
C ARG A 70 13.12 -8.80 -1.26
N SER A 71 12.06 -9.16 -0.55
CA SER A 71 10.91 -9.82 -1.17
C SER A 71 10.31 -8.94 -2.25
N THR A 72 10.11 -7.66 -1.98
CA THR A 72 9.46 -6.70 -2.87
C THR A 72 10.27 -6.41 -4.14
N ILE A 73 11.60 -6.27 -4.04
CA ILE A 73 12.45 -5.98 -5.22
C ILE A 73 12.68 -7.20 -6.13
N HIS A 74 12.46 -8.42 -5.62
CA HIS A 74 12.67 -9.67 -6.36
C HIS A 74 11.38 -10.27 -6.93
N THR A 75 10.21 -9.72 -6.60
CA THR A 75 8.93 -10.11 -7.20
C THR A 75 8.65 -9.28 -8.45
N THR A 76 8.69 -9.93 -9.62
CA THR A 76 8.43 -9.30 -10.93
C THR A 76 6.94 -9.23 -11.32
N ALA A 77 6.02 -9.67 -10.46
CA ALA A 77 4.62 -9.92 -10.82
C ALA A 77 3.58 -9.04 -10.08
N GLN A 78 3.99 -8.16 -9.16
CA GLN A 78 3.07 -7.27 -8.43
C GLN A 78 3.20 -5.82 -8.92
N ALA A 79 2.11 -5.06 -8.76
CA ALA A 79 2.11 -3.61 -8.92
C ALA A 79 3.28 -2.98 -8.15
N PRO A 80 3.89 -1.88 -8.65
CA PRO A 80 4.89 -1.13 -7.90
C PRO A 80 4.50 -0.93 -6.43
N VAL A 81 5.40 -1.22 -5.52
CA VAL A 81 5.16 -1.06 -4.08
C VAL A 81 5.62 0.32 -3.64
N PHE A 82 4.70 1.04 -3.03
CA PHE A 82 4.93 2.23 -2.26
C PHE A 82 4.99 1.85 -0.77
N THR A 83 5.76 2.57 0.04
CA THR A 83 5.84 2.28 1.48
C THR A 83 5.60 3.58 2.26
N TRP A 84 4.39 3.78 2.77
CA TRP A 84 4.02 5.03 3.46
C TRP A 84 4.53 5.05 4.89
N ALA A 85 4.05 4.12 5.73
CA ALA A 85 4.33 4.12 7.16
C ALA A 85 5.13 2.88 7.60
N ASN A 86 6.37 3.11 8.06
CA ASN A 86 7.27 2.06 8.52
C ASN A 86 8.01 2.48 9.78
N MET A 87 8.15 1.54 10.74
CA MET A 87 8.91 1.77 11.96
C MET A 87 9.70 0.54 12.37
N VAL A 88 11.00 0.72 12.59
CA VAL A 88 11.84 -0.28 13.25
C VAL A 88 11.56 -0.21 14.75
N LEU A 89 10.91 -1.24 15.26
CA LEU A 89 10.62 -1.34 16.69
C LEU A 89 11.89 -1.77 17.42
N ARG A 90 12.26 -1.03 18.48
CA ARG A 90 13.34 -1.46 19.37
C ARG A 90 12.91 -2.72 20.10
N PRO A 91 13.85 -3.64 20.40
CA PRO A 91 13.55 -4.78 21.24
C PRO A 91 13.01 -4.33 22.60
N THR A 92 12.03 -5.04 23.14
CA THR A 92 11.39 -4.70 24.43
C THR A 92 12.35 -4.68 25.62
N TRP A 93 13.49 -5.37 25.53
CA TRP A 93 14.56 -5.33 26.53
C TRP A 93 15.38 -4.03 26.55
N ALA A 94 15.24 -3.16 25.55
CA ALA A 94 15.96 -1.89 25.47
C ALA A 94 15.22 -0.71 26.13
N MET A 95 14.10 -0.97 26.84
CA MET A 95 13.30 0.06 27.54
C MET A 95 13.57 0.16 29.05
N GLU A 96 14.48 -0.64 29.59
CA GLU A 96 14.93 -0.52 30.98
C GLU A 96 16.17 0.40 31.02
N ILE A 97 15.95 1.70 31.26
CA ILE A 97 16.98 2.67 31.68
C ILE A 97 16.44 3.46 32.87
#